data_AF-A0A2D5ERJ4-F1
#
_entry.id   AF-A0A2D5ERJ4-F1
#
_cell.length_a   1.000
_cell.length_b   1.000
_cell.length_c   1.000
_cell.angle_alpha   90.00
_cell.angle_beta   90.00
_cell.angle_gamma   90.00
#
_symmetry.space_group_name_H-M   'P 1'
#
loop_
_entity.id
_entity.type
_entity.pdbx_description
1 polymer ?
#
loop_
_entity_poly.entity_id
_entity_poly.type
_entity_poly.pdbx_seq_one_letter_code
_entity_poly.pdbx_strand_id
1 'polypeptide(L)'
;RRDVTLVDDAVAGLERILRDHPHDGEVLVRGFLATAEIDDLGEATRGWVRYLQGLDSLRRGQLAWAVTQFGRIPETSDYAPRARFASAVALLAHGRFADGRAALEALLDDPLLTDELRQETQIALARLAMDEERHEDAAALYDEVKELAPERPELLLETAWAHYHSGDSRRALGFLLALDAPMYGDLIAPERYLLEAFSLQRLCQFDPARTAAVRLRARHGDALEDLHRGVPPARSEALRAAARRRGAGREIARFVDRLRLERARVAEAGRELGEPLQHALLALYDRGLAEATRREEAVLREETEALARELVRAEDGVRLVLHDLGVGLLRGRQRVPGPDEVEALVVEAGDEAVGYAFAGEFWTDELDDLVVTIEDRCLE
;
A
#
# COMPACT_ATOMS: atom_id res chain seq x y z
N ARG A 1 19.30 -2.30 42.84
CA ARG A 1 19.11 -3.52 42.04
C ARG A 1 17.92 -3.25 41.13
N ARG A 2 18.12 -3.18 39.80
CA ARG A 2 16.98 -3.18 38.87
C ARG A 2 16.31 -4.54 39.05
N ASP A 3 15.02 -4.54 39.32
CA ASP A 3 14.26 -5.79 39.32
C ASP A 3 14.16 -6.24 37.87
N VAL A 4 14.74 -7.40 37.57
CA VAL A 4 14.93 -7.90 36.20
C VAL A 4 13.57 -8.10 35.51
N THR A 5 12.53 -8.41 36.28
CA THR A 5 11.15 -8.55 35.80
C THR A 5 10.57 -7.24 35.27
N LEU A 6 10.90 -6.09 35.88
CA LEU A 6 10.34 -4.79 35.49
C LEU A 6 10.83 -4.32 34.11
N VAL A 7 12.05 -4.68 33.71
CA VAL A 7 12.57 -4.32 32.39
C VAL A 7 11.87 -5.14 31.30
N ASP A 8 11.76 -6.44 31.53
CA ASP A 8 11.07 -7.34 30.60
C ASP A 8 9.59 -6.96 30.44
N ASP A 9 8.89 -6.72 31.55
CA ASP A 9 7.50 -6.28 31.57
C ASP A 9 7.30 -4.93 30.86
N ALA A 10 8.23 -3.99 31.03
CA ALA A 10 8.17 -2.70 30.35
C ALA A 10 8.36 -2.85 28.84
N VAL A 11 9.29 -3.70 28.40
CA VAL A 11 9.52 -3.99 26.97
C VAL A 11 8.31 -4.72 26.37
N ALA A 12 7.74 -5.71 27.06
CA ALA A 12 6.49 -6.37 26.64
C ALA A 12 5.31 -5.38 26.59
N GLY A 13 5.27 -4.41 27.51
CA GLY A 13 4.31 -3.31 27.47
C GLY A 13 4.46 -2.43 26.22
N LEU A 14 5.70 -2.07 25.88
CA LEU A 14 6.01 -1.33 24.65
C LEU A 14 5.62 -2.13 23.40
N GLU A 15 5.90 -3.43 23.35
CA GLU A 15 5.53 -4.28 22.22
C GLU A 15 4.04 -4.18 21.89
N ARG A 16 3.18 -4.28 22.91
CA ARG A 16 1.73 -4.12 22.75
C ARG A 16 1.34 -2.73 22.25
N ILE A 17 1.94 -1.68 22.82
CA ILE A 17 1.68 -0.29 22.39
C ILE A 17 2.16 -0.05 20.94
N LEU A 18 3.24 -0.68 20.52
CA LEU A 18 3.74 -0.48 19.16
C LEU A 18 2.91 -1.25 18.13
N ARG A 19 2.30 -2.36 18.52
CA ARG A 19 1.44 -3.18 17.66
C ARG A 19 0.05 -2.57 17.44
N ASP A 20 -0.61 -2.13 18.51
CA ASP A 20 -2.06 -1.85 18.45
C ASP A 20 -2.40 -0.38 18.18
N HIS A 21 -1.38 0.46 18.05
CA HIS A 21 -1.49 1.84 18.50
C HIS A 21 -0.55 2.75 17.69
N PRO A 22 -1.06 3.84 17.08
CA PRO A 22 -0.21 4.84 16.45
C PRO A 22 0.79 5.40 17.46
N HIS A 23 2.06 5.47 17.06
CA HIS A 23 3.18 5.79 17.93
C HIS A 23 4.27 6.59 17.21
N ASP A 24 5.19 7.15 17.98
CA ASP A 24 6.37 7.84 17.46
C ASP A 24 7.48 6.83 17.13
N GLY A 25 7.49 6.34 15.88
CA GLY A 25 8.49 5.40 15.41
C GLY A 25 9.93 5.93 15.43
N GLU A 26 10.13 7.25 15.27
CA GLU A 26 11.46 7.85 15.32
C GLU A 26 12.05 7.80 16.73
N VAL A 27 11.28 8.17 17.75
CA VAL A 27 11.79 8.19 19.13
C VAL A 27 11.82 6.79 19.73
N LEU A 28 10.72 6.05 19.64
CA LEU A 28 10.57 4.78 20.35
C LEU A 28 11.30 3.64 19.64
N VAL A 29 11.09 3.49 18.33
CA VAL A 29 11.71 2.39 17.58
C VAL A 29 13.14 2.74 17.24
N ARG A 30 13.37 3.82 16.48
CA ARG A 30 14.70 4.14 15.92
C ARG A 30 15.65 4.74 16.96
N GLY A 31 15.15 5.61 17.83
CA GLY A 31 15.95 6.33 18.82
C GLY A 31 16.21 5.55 20.12
N PHE A 32 15.42 4.52 20.41
CA PHE A 32 15.53 3.76 21.65
C PHE A 32 15.64 2.25 21.41
N LEU A 33 14.57 1.57 21.01
CA LEU A 33 14.53 0.09 20.95
C LEU A 33 15.58 -0.50 20.00
N ALA A 34 15.83 0.17 18.87
CA ALA A 34 16.80 -0.27 17.87
C ALA A 34 18.26 0.00 18.24
N THR A 35 18.54 0.89 19.20
CA THR A 35 19.91 1.34 19.50
C THR A 35 20.35 1.05 20.93
N ALA A 36 19.40 0.88 21.85
CA ALA A 36 19.71 0.60 23.24
C ALA A 36 20.20 -0.84 23.42
N GLU A 37 21.25 -1.01 24.23
CA GLU A 37 21.60 -2.31 24.79
C GLU A 37 20.68 -2.58 25.99
N ILE A 38 19.66 -3.41 25.74
CA ILE A 38 18.70 -3.83 26.77
C ILE A 38 19.04 -5.25 27.17
N ASP A 39 19.65 -5.39 28.34
CA ASP A 39 19.98 -6.67 28.95
C ASP A 39 18.79 -7.22 29.76
N ASP A 40 18.90 -8.47 30.20
CA ASP A 40 17.95 -9.13 31.11
C ASP A 40 16.52 -9.34 30.56
N LEU A 41 16.38 -9.45 29.24
CA LEU A 41 15.10 -9.74 28.57
C LEU A 41 14.79 -11.24 28.53
N GLY A 42 13.51 -11.58 28.64
CA GLY A 42 12.94 -12.90 28.36
C GLY A 42 13.13 -13.30 26.90
N GLU A 43 12.83 -14.56 26.57
CA GLU A 43 13.06 -15.10 25.22
C GLU A 43 12.22 -14.38 24.15
N ALA A 44 10.95 -14.12 24.43
CA ALA A 44 10.02 -13.46 23.52
C ALA A 44 10.39 -12.00 23.24
N THR A 45 10.54 -11.19 24.28
CA THR A 45 10.91 -9.77 24.21
C THR A 45 12.30 -9.56 23.62
N ARG A 46 13.25 -10.47 23.90
CA ARG A 46 14.57 -10.47 23.27
C ARG A 46 14.46 -10.71 21.76
N GLY A 47 13.66 -11.69 21.33
CA GLY A 47 13.40 -11.93 19.91
C GLY A 47 12.87 -10.68 19.20
N TRP A 48 11.89 -10.01 19.82
CA TRP A 48 11.34 -8.75 19.32
C TRP A 48 12.37 -7.62 19.22
N VAL A 49 13.14 -7.35 20.27
CA VAL A 49 14.16 -6.29 20.28
C VAL A 49 15.25 -6.57 19.23
N ARG A 50 15.70 -7.82 19.11
CA ARG A 50 16.69 -8.22 18.09
C ARG A 50 16.16 -8.04 16.68
N TYR A 51 14.87 -8.32 16.45
CA TYR A 51 14.20 -8.03 15.19
C TYR A 51 14.24 -6.53 14.86
N LEU A 52 13.90 -5.65 15.80
CA LEU A 52 13.94 -4.20 15.59
C LEU A 52 15.37 -3.69 15.31
N GLN A 53 16.38 -4.20 16.03
CA GLN A 53 17.80 -3.88 15.80
C GLN A 53 18.28 -4.35 14.42
N GLY A 54 17.83 -5.52 13.97
CA GLY A 54 18.11 -6.02 12.63
C GLY A 54 17.47 -5.15 11.54
N LEU A 55 16.21 -4.74 11.70
CA LEU A 55 15.55 -3.81 10.79
C LEU A 55 16.25 -2.44 10.70
N ASP A 56 16.74 -1.92 11.83
CA ASP A 56 17.50 -0.68 11.85
C ASP A 56 18.83 -0.80 11.10
N SER A 57 19.51 -1.94 11.28
CA SER A 57 20.73 -2.26 10.53
C SER A 57 20.46 -2.32 9.02
N LEU A 58 19.34 -2.93 8.59
CA LEU A 58 18.93 -2.94 7.17
C LEU A 58 18.67 -1.52 6.64
N ARG A 59 17.97 -0.68 7.39
CA ARG A 59 17.70 0.72 7.01
C ARG A 59 18.99 1.54 6.83
N ARG A 60 20.06 1.18 7.55
CA ARG A 60 21.40 1.80 7.40
C ARG A 60 22.25 1.14 6.30
N GLY A 61 21.71 0.18 5.54
CA GLY A 61 22.44 -0.57 4.51
C GLY A 61 23.44 -1.59 5.07
N GLN A 62 23.34 -1.96 6.33
CA GLN A 62 24.29 -2.84 7.02
C GLN A 62 23.81 -4.29 7.04
N LEU A 63 23.77 -4.94 5.86
CA LEU A 63 23.20 -6.29 5.70
C LEU A 63 23.85 -7.33 6.63
N ALA A 64 25.18 -7.35 6.75
CA ALA A 64 25.88 -8.31 7.61
C ALA A 64 25.52 -8.16 9.10
N TRP A 65 25.34 -6.92 9.56
CA TRP A 65 24.91 -6.64 10.93
C TRP A 65 23.46 -7.05 11.15
N ALA A 66 22.58 -6.80 10.18
CA ALA A 66 21.19 -7.25 10.23
C ALA A 66 21.10 -8.78 10.36
N VAL A 67 21.80 -9.52 9.51
CA VAL A 67 21.86 -11.00 9.57
C VAL A 67 22.36 -11.48 10.94
N THR A 68 23.35 -10.78 11.51
CA THR A 68 23.88 -11.10 12.85
C THR A 68 22.83 -10.90 13.94
N GLN A 69 22.02 -9.84 13.88
CA GLN A 69 20.93 -9.63 14.85
C GLN A 69 19.81 -10.63 14.66
N PHE A 70 19.40 -10.89 13.41
CA PHE A 70 18.36 -11.85 13.09
C PHE A 70 18.72 -13.28 13.51
N GLY A 71 19.99 -13.69 13.35
CA GLY A 71 20.48 -15.00 13.81
C GLY A 71 20.51 -15.17 15.34
N ARG A 72 20.23 -14.11 16.12
CA ARG A 72 20.09 -14.16 17.58
C ARG A 72 18.64 -14.28 18.03
N ILE A 73 17.68 -14.27 17.09
CA ILE A 73 16.27 -14.48 17.38
C ILE A 73 16.04 -15.97 17.59
N PRO A 74 15.40 -16.39 18.71
CA PRO A 74 15.05 -17.79 18.93
C PRO A 74 14.16 -18.33 17.81
N GLU A 75 14.42 -19.55 17.35
CA GLU A 75 13.65 -20.24 16.31
C GLU A 75 12.16 -20.43 16.66
N THR A 76 11.87 -20.53 17.95
CA THR A 76 10.53 -20.61 18.55
C THR A 76 9.80 -19.28 18.62
N SER A 77 10.47 -18.17 18.29
CA SER A 77 9.89 -16.82 18.38
C SER A 77 9.02 -16.51 17.17
N ASP A 78 7.88 -15.85 17.40
CA ASP A 78 7.01 -15.28 16.36
C ASP A 78 7.72 -14.25 15.45
N TYR A 79 8.92 -13.80 15.85
CA TYR A 79 9.76 -12.88 15.09
C TYR A 79 10.75 -13.58 14.17
N ALA A 80 10.98 -14.88 14.32
CA ALA A 80 11.87 -15.65 13.44
C ALA A 80 11.42 -15.61 11.96
N PRO A 81 10.15 -15.93 11.60
CA PRO A 81 9.70 -15.83 10.22
C PRO A 81 9.71 -14.37 9.72
N ARG A 82 9.40 -13.38 10.57
CA ARG A 82 9.48 -11.95 10.23
C ARG A 82 10.91 -11.51 9.89
N ALA A 83 11.90 -12.04 10.59
CA ALA A 83 13.31 -11.76 10.35
C ALA A 83 13.82 -12.42 9.05
N ARG A 84 13.35 -13.64 8.75
CA ARG A 84 13.61 -14.30 7.46
C ARG A 84 13.01 -13.53 6.30
N PHE A 85 11.76 -13.08 6.41
CA PHE A 85 11.11 -12.22 5.43
C PHE A 85 11.93 -10.94 5.18
N ALA A 86 12.30 -10.21 6.25
CA ALA A 86 13.10 -9.00 6.13
C ALA A 86 14.46 -9.25 5.47
N SER A 87 15.09 -10.40 5.76
CA SER A 87 16.34 -10.81 5.11
C SER A 87 16.15 -11.12 3.63
N ALA A 88 15.06 -11.80 3.26
CA ALA A 88 14.73 -12.11 1.88
C ALA A 88 14.47 -10.83 1.06
N VAL A 89 13.69 -9.88 1.60
CA VAL A 89 13.48 -8.57 0.96
C VAL A 89 14.80 -7.81 0.82
N ALA A 90 15.69 -7.87 1.81
CA ALA A 90 17.01 -7.24 1.72
C ALA A 90 17.88 -7.85 0.61
N LEU A 91 17.80 -9.17 0.37
CA LEU A 91 18.46 -9.83 -0.76
C LEU A 91 17.95 -9.29 -2.09
N LEU A 92 16.63 -9.15 -2.25
CA LEU A 92 16.02 -8.56 -3.45
C LEU A 92 16.51 -7.13 -3.67
N ALA A 93 16.55 -6.30 -2.62
CA ALA A 93 17.04 -4.92 -2.70
C ALA A 93 18.52 -4.82 -3.11
N HIS A 94 19.31 -5.89 -2.91
CA HIS A 94 20.72 -5.99 -3.33
C HIS A 94 20.89 -6.70 -4.68
N GLY A 95 19.80 -6.92 -5.43
CA GLY A 95 19.82 -7.57 -6.75
C GLY A 95 20.03 -9.09 -6.70
N ARG A 96 19.96 -9.72 -5.52
CA ARG A 96 20.07 -11.18 -5.37
C ARG A 96 18.70 -11.85 -5.52
N PHE A 97 18.11 -11.71 -6.70
CA PHE A 97 16.71 -12.10 -6.97
C PHE A 97 16.45 -13.60 -6.75
N ALA A 98 17.33 -14.48 -7.24
CA ALA A 98 17.17 -15.92 -7.08
C ALA A 98 17.20 -16.37 -5.61
N ASP A 99 18.15 -15.83 -4.84
CA ASP A 99 18.28 -16.14 -3.41
C ASP A 99 17.09 -15.59 -2.60
N GLY A 100 16.66 -14.36 -2.91
CA GLY A 100 15.50 -13.75 -2.28
C GLY A 100 14.21 -14.50 -2.59
N ARG A 101 14.02 -14.95 -3.85
CA ARG A 101 12.86 -15.77 -4.23
C ARG A 101 12.83 -17.08 -3.45
N ALA A 102 13.92 -17.84 -3.48
CA ALA A 102 14.00 -19.12 -2.79
C ALA A 102 13.76 -18.97 -1.27
N ALA A 103 14.21 -17.86 -0.67
CA ALA A 103 13.96 -17.56 0.73
C ALA A 103 12.49 -17.21 1.02
N LEU A 104 11.81 -16.48 0.13
CA LEU A 104 10.38 -16.18 0.25
C LEU A 104 9.51 -17.43 0.02
N GLU A 105 9.83 -18.26 -0.97
CA GLU A 105 9.12 -19.52 -1.23
C GLU A 105 9.24 -20.48 -0.03
N ALA A 106 10.46 -20.66 0.50
CA ALA A 106 10.68 -21.50 1.69
C ALA A 106 9.96 -20.96 2.93
N LEU A 107 9.73 -19.64 3.01
CA LEU A 107 9.00 -19.03 4.13
C LEU A 107 7.51 -19.42 4.12
N LEU A 108 6.91 -19.66 2.95
CA LEU A 108 5.50 -20.07 2.86
C LEU A 108 5.21 -21.42 3.54
N ASP A 109 6.23 -22.27 3.67
CA ASP A 109 6.17 -23.58 4.34
C ASP A 109 6.49 -23.51 5.85
N ASP A 110 6.79 -22.33 6.40
CA ASP A 110 7.15 -22.17 7.81
C ASP A 110 5.92 -22.37 8.73
N PRO A 111 5.97 -23.28 9.72
CA PRO A 111 4.83 -23.56 10.60
C PRO A 111 4.47 -22.39 11.54
N LEU A 112 5.38 -21.43 11.75
CA LEU A 112 5.14 -20.23 12.55
C LEU A 112 4.66 -19.04 11.69
N LEU A 113 4.42 -19.26 10.40
CA LEU A 113 3.96 -18.21 9.49
C LEU A 113 2.52 -17.82 9.79
N THR A 114 2.33 -16.59 10.27
CA THR A 114 1.02 -15.97 10.43
C THR A 114 0.40 -15.63 9.08
N ASP A 115 -0.93 -15.64 8.97
CA ASP A 115 -1.65 -15.30 7.72
C ASP A 115 -1.28 -13.93 7.17
N GLU A 116 -1.13 -12.93 8.03
CA GLU A 116 -0.67 -11.58 7.64
C GLU A 116 0.70 -11.65 6.94
N LEU A 117 1.66 -12.38 7.52
CA LEU A 117 3.00 -12.52 6.94
C LEU A 117 3.00 -13.39 5.67
N ARG A 118 2.09 -14.37 5.58
CA ARG A 118 1.87 -15.14 4.35
C ARG A 118 1.46 -14.23 3.20
N GLN A 119 0.49 -13.34 3.45
CA GLN A 119 0.02 -12.38 2.46
C GLN A 119 1.12 -11.40 2.05
N GLU A 120 1.91 -10.85 2.99
CA GLU A 120 3.07 -10.02 2.65
C GLU A 120 4.13 -10.77 1.83
N THR A 121 4.31 -12.07 2.10
CA THR A 121 5.22 -12.94 1.34
C THR A 121 4.72 -13.17 -0.08
N GLN A 122 3.42 -13.44 -0.26
CA GLN A 122 2.78 -13.56 -1.57
C GLN A 122 2.87 -12.25 -2.36
N ILE A 123 2.63 -11.09 -1.75
CA ILE A 123 2.78 -9.77 -2.39
C ILE A 123 4.24 -9.55 -2.84
N ALA A 124 5.21 -9.88 -1.99
CA ALA A 124 6.63 -9.75 -2.36
C ALA A 124 7.01 -10.65 -3.54
N LEU A 125 6.50 -11.89 -3.57
CA LEU A 125 6.68 -12.81 -4.70
C LEU A 125 5.97 -12.31 -5.97
N ALA A 126 4.78 -11.73 -5.85
CA ALA A 126 4.03 -11.17 -6.97
C ALA A 126 4.78 -9.99 -7.61
N ARG A 127 5.32 -9.08 -6.80
CA ARG A 127 6.17 -7.96 -7.27
C ARG A 127 7.43 -8.46 -7.95
N LEU A 128 8.08 -9.48 -7.39
CA LEU A 128 9.24 -10.11 -8.03
C LEU A 128 8.88 -10.80 -9.36
N ALA A 129 7.70 -11.43 -9.44
CA ALA A 129 7.21 -12.01 -10.68
C ALA A 129 6.93 -10.93 -11.74
N MET A 130 6.41 -9.77 -11.35
CA MET A 130 6.26 -8.62 -12.24
C MET A 130 7.61 -8.12 -12.78
N ASP A 131 8.63 -8.01 -11.91
CA ASP A 131 9.98 -7.57 -12.30
C ASP A 131 10.65 -8.55 -13.30
N GLU A 132 10.24 -9.81 -13.29
CA GLU A 132 10.73 -10.87 -14.18
C GLU A 132 9.84 -11.14 -15.40
N GLU A 133 8.83 -10.29 -15.63
CA GLU A 133 7.87 -10.42 -16.73
C GLU A 133 7.01 -11.71 -16.66
N ARG A 134 6.92 -12.35 -15.49
CA ARG A 134 6.04 -13.50 -15.21
C ARG A 134 4.66 -13.02 -14.76
N HIS A 135 3.95 -12.37 -15.68
CA HIS A 135 2.71 -11.64 -15.36
C HIS A 135 1.55 -12.55 -14.92
N GLU A 136 1.43 -13.76 -15.47
CA GLU A 136 0.42 -14.74 -15.06
C GLU A 136 0.62 -15.20 -13.62
N ASP A 137 1.86 -15.54 -13.24
CA ASP A 137 2.22 -15.92 -11.88
C ASP A 137 1.96 -14.76 -10.89
N ALA A 138 2.30 -13.53 -11.30
CA ALA A 138 2.03 -12.33 -10.50
C ALA A 138 0.52 -12.13 -10.29
N ALA A 139 -0.28 -12.25 -11.35
CA ALA A 139 -1.73 -12.10 -11.28
C ALA A 139 -2.37 -13.14 -10.34
N ALA A 140 -1.94 -14.41 -10.42
CA ALA A 140 -2.40 -15.46 -9.52
C ALA A 140 -2.08 -15.15 -8.05
N LEU A 141 -0.84 -14.76 -7.76
CA LEU A 141 -0.43 -14.39 -6.40
C LEU A 141 -1.20 -13.17 -5.85
N TYR A 142 -1.45 -12.17 -6.70
CA TYR A 142 -2.27 -11.01 -6.30
C TYR A 142 -3.74 -11.37 -6.05
N ASP A 143 -4.31 -12.26 -6.86
CA ASP A 143 -5.70 -12.71 -6.70
C ASP A 143 -5.91 -13.47 -5.38
N GLU A 144 -4.88 -14.17 -4.88
CA GLU A 144 -4.89 -14.84 -3.57
C GLU A 144 -4.94 -13.86 -2.38
N VAL A 145 -4.38 -12.66 -2.53
CA VAL A 145 -4.29 -11.65 -1.45
C VAL A 145 -5.33 -10.53 -1.56
N LYS A 146 -6.27 -10.63 -2.52
CA LYS A 146 -7.23 -9.57 -2.86
C LYS A 146 -8.10 -9.07 -1.69
N GLU A 147 -8.31 -9.88 -0.67
CA GLU A 147 -9.08 -9.51 0.53
C GLU A 147 -8.47 -8.33 1.30
N LEU A 148 -7.17 -8.04 1.10
CA LEU A 148 -6.48 -6.89 1.70
C LEU A 148 -6.74 -5.55 0.99
N ALA A 149 -7.34 -5.58 -0.20
CA ALA A 149 -7.56 -4.39 -1.03
C ALA A 149 -8.29 -3.21 -0.34
N PRO A 150 -9.31 -3.43 0.52
CA PRO A 150 -9.98 -2.33 1.25
C PRO A 150 -9.00 -1.49 2.09
N GLU A 151 -7.99 -2.12 2.68
CA GLU A 151 -7.02 -1.47 3.58
C GLU A 151 -5.71 -1.06 2.89
N ARG A 152 -5.46 -1.61 1.69
CA ARG A 152 -4.26 -1.41 0.86
C ARG A 152 -4.65 -1.14 -0.61
N PRO A 153 -5.19 0.05 -0.92
CA PRO A 153 -5.64 0.37 -2.28
C PRO A 153 -4.54 0.28 -3.34
N GLU A 154 -3.27 0.43 -2.96
CA GLU A 154 -2.14 0.21 -3.87
C GLU A 154 -2.14 -1.19 -4.51
N LEU A 155 -2.64 -2.21 -3.80
CA LEU A 155 -2.72 -3.57 -4.32
C LEU A 155 -3.70 -3.67 -5.49
N LEU A 156 -4.82 -2.94 -5.48
CA LEU A 156 -5.76 -2.94 -6.61
C LEU A 156 -5.09 -2.49 -7.91
N LEU A 157 -4.22 -1.49 -7.84
CA LEU A 157 -3.48 -1.00 -9.00
C LEU A 157 -2.38 -1.99 -9.44
N GLU A 158 -1.64 -2.56 -8.48
CA GLU A 158 -0.63 -3.60 -8.77
C GLU A 158 -1.27 -4.84 -9.41
N THR A 159 -2.41 -5.31 -8.90
CA THR A 159 -3.20 -6.41 -9.47
C THR A 159 -3.71 -6.06 -10.88
N ALA A 160 -4.21 -4.84 -11.08
CA ALA A 160 -4.66 -4.39 -12.40
C ALA A 160 -3.52 -4.40 -13.43
N TRP A 161 -2.31 -3.99 -13.03
CA TRP A 161 -1.13 -4.07 -13.88
C TRP A 161 -0.77 -5.50 -14.24
N ALA A 162 -0.80 -6.43 -13.28
CA ALA A 162 -0.51 -7.84 -13.53
C ALA A 162 -1.50 -8.43 -14.56
N HIS A 163 -2.80 -8.19 -14.40
CA HIS A 163 -3.82 -8.63 -15.36
C HIS A 163 -3.68 -7.95 -16.72
N TYR A 164 -3.39 -6.65 -16.77
CA TYR A 164 -3.14 -5.97 -18.04
C TYR A 164 -1.97 -6.61 -18.80
N HIS A 165 -0.85 -6.86 -18.11
CA HIS A 165 0.33 -7.44 -18.72
C HIS A 165 0.19 -8.94 -19.04
N SER A 166 -0.71 -9.67 -18.39
CA SER A 166 -1.05 -11.06 -18.76
C SER A 166 -2.05 -11.15 -19.91
N GLY A 167 -2.55 -10.02 -20.42
CA GLY A 167 -3.55 -10.02 -21.50
C GLY A 167 -5.00 -10.11 -21.02
N ASP A 168 -5.28 -9.91 -19.74
CA ASP A 168 -6.64 -9.81 -19.22
C ASP A 168 -7.01 -8.34 -18.98
N SER A 169 -7.19 -7.58 -20.07
CA SER A 169 -7.57 -6.17 -19.96
C SER A 169 -8.94 -5.99 -19.30
N ARG A 170 -9.82 -6.99 -19.35
CA ARG A 170 -11.16 -6.94 -18.74
C ARG A 170 -11.09 -7.00 -17.22
N ARG A 171 -10.31 -7.94 -16.66
CA ARG A 171 -10.07 -7.99 -15.21
C ARG A 171 -9.34 -6.76 -14.72
N ALA A 172 -8.34 -6.28 -15.46
CA ALA A 172 -7.65 -5.04 -15.13
C ALA A 172 -8.63 -3.87 -14.95
N LEU A 173 -9.60 -3.72 -15.87
CA LEU A 173 -10.65 -2.70 -15.76
C LEU A 173 -11.54 -2.88 -14.53
N GLY A 174 -11.86 -4.11 -14.14
CA GLY A 174 -12.62 -4.41 -12.92
C GLY A 174 -11.91 -3.91 -11.65
N PHE A 175 -10.61 -4.19 -11.52
CA PHE A 175 -9.81 -3.70 -10.39
C PHE A 175 -9.67 -2.18 -10.38
N LEU A 176 -9.52 -1.56 -11.56
CA LEU A 176 -9.44 -0.09 -11.68
C LEU A 176 -10.76 0.60 -11.31
N LEU A 177 -11.91 -0.03 -11.62
CA LEU A 177 -13.22 0.47 -11.21
C LEU A 177 -13.37 0.46 -9.68
N ALA A 178 -12.81 -0.53 -8.97
CA ALA A 178 -12.85 -0.56 -7.52
C ALA A 178 -12.17 0.67 -6.88
N LEU A 179 -11.16 1.24 -7.55
CA LEU A 179 -10.50 2.48 -7.11
C LEU A 179 -11.38 3.74 -7.23
N ASP A 180 -12.56 3.66 -7.87
CA ASP A 180 -13.56 4.74 -7.86
C ASP A 180 -14.45 4.73 -6.60
N ALA A 181 -14.30 3.75 -5.71
CA ALA A 181 -15.10 3.67 -4.48
C ALA A 181 -14.91 4.94 -3.61
N PRO A 182 -15.98 5.45 -2.95
CA PRO A 182 -15.91 6.70 -2.16
C PRO A 182 -14.85 6.70 -1.06
N MET A 183 -14.54 5.53 -0.50
CA MET A 183 -13.49 5.37 0.52
C MET A 183 -12.09 5.72 0.03
N TYR A 184 -11.85 5.64 -1.28
CA TYR A 184 -10.59 6.05 -1.92
C TYR A 184 -10.63 7.49 -2.43
N GLY A 185 -11.57 8.31 -1.91
CA GLY A 185 -11.80 9.69 -2.31
C GLY A 185 -10.53 10.54 -2.42
N ASP A 186 -9.70 10.46 -1.39
CA ASP A 186 -8.49 11.27 -1.23
C ASP A 186 -7.24 10.61 -1.84
N LEU A 187 -7.36 9.43 -2.44
CA LEU A 187 -6.24 8.72 -3.05
C LEU A 187 -5.83 9.41 -4.36
N ILE A 188 -4.55 9.75 -4.46
CA ILE A 188 -3.93 10.19 -5.71
C ILE A 188 -3.16 9.00 -6.29
N ALA A 189 -3.81 8.30 -7.21
CA ALA A 189 -3.26 7.19 -8.00
C ALA A 189 -3.42 7.53 -9.50
N PRO A 190 -2.66 8.50 -10.03
CA PRO A 190 -2.91 9.05 -11.36
C PRO A 190 -2.63 8.04 -12.49
N GLU A 191 -1.77 7.08 -12.23
CA GLU A 191 -1.47 5.97 -13.13
C GLU A 191 -2.71 5.13 -13.48
N ARG A 192 -3.69 5.04 -12.57
CA ARG A 192 -4.92 4.28 -12.78
C ARG A 192 -5.67 4.70 -14.06
N TYR A 193 -5.68 6.00 -14.38
CA TYR A 193 -6.37 6.53 -15.56
C TYR A 193 -5.65 6.22 -16.86
N LEU A 194 -4.31 6.15 -16.81
CA LEU A 194 -3.50 5.76 -17.96
C LEU A 194 -3.67 4.26 -18.22
N LEU A 195 -3.57 3.45 -17.17
CA LEU A 195 -3.79 2.00 -17.27
C LEU A 195 -5.20 1.69 -17.78
N GLU A 196 -6.21 2.37 -17.27
CA GLU A 196 -7.59 2.22 -17.75
C GLU A 196 -7.72 2.56 -19.25
N ALA A 197 -7.08 3.65 -19.68
CA ALA A 197 -7.05 4.02 -21.09
C ALA A 197 -6.31 2.97 -21.95
N PHE A 198 -5.21 2.39 -21.45
CA PHE A 198 -4.48 1.33 -22.14
C PHE A 198 -5.28 0.03 -22.23
N SER A 199 -5.92 -0.41 -21.15
CA SER A 199 -6.79 -1.59 -21.15
C SER A 199 -7.96 -1.41 -22.14
N LEU A 200 -8.59 -0.24 -22.16
CA LEU A 200 -9.63 0.07 -23.15
C LEU A 200 -9.10 0.13 -24.58
N GLN A 201 -7.87 0.63 -24.77
CA GLN A 201 -7.22 0.67 -26.08
C GLN A 201 -6.93 -0.73 -26.62
N ARG A 202 -6.49 -1.68 -25.77
CA ARG A 202 -6.25 -3.08 -26.18
C ARG A 202 -7.50 -3.79 -26.69
N LEU A 203 -8.66 -3.39 -26.16
CA LEU A 203 -9.99 -3.83 -26.59
C LEU A 203 -10.58 -2.97 -27.73
N CYS A 204 -9.79 -2.05 -28.29
CA CYS A 204 -10.17 -1.11 -29.35
C CYS A 204 -11.38 -0.22 -29.01
N GLN A 205 -11.56 0.07 -27.72
CA GLN A 205 -12.57 0.97 -27.16
C GLN A 205 -12.04 2.41 -27.09
N PHE A 206 -11.77 3.03 -28.25
CA PHE A 206 -11.05 4.31 -28.33
C PHE A 206 -11.76 5.50 -27.66
N ASP A 207 -13.08 5.64 -27.82
CA ASP A 207 -13.84 6.74 -27.21
C ASP A 207 -13.90 6.61 -25.67
N PRO A 208 -14.22 5.42 -25.11
CA PRO A 208 -14.03 5.17 -23.68
C PRO A 208 -12.59 5.43 -23.21
N ALA A 209 -11.57 4.95 -23.93
CA ALA A 209 -10.16 5.14 -23.56
C ALA A 209 -9.79 6.63 -23.47
N ARG A 210 -10.26 7.44 -24.44
CA ARG A 210 -10.08 8.90 -24.43
C ARG A 210 -10.75 9.53 -23.21
N THR A 211 -11.96 9.10 -22.88
CA THR A 211 -12.71 9.58 -21.71
C THR A 211 -11.99 9.21 -20.41
N ALA A 212 -11.45 7.99 -20.34
CA ALA A 212 -10.66 7.52 -19.20
C ALA A 212 -9.42 8.40 -18.97
N ALA A 213 -8.64 8.65 -20.03
CA ALA A 213 -7.42 9.44 -19.94
C ALA A 213 -7.68 10.88 -19.44
N VAL A 214 -8.78 11.52 -19.86
CA VAL A 214 -9.07 12.91 -19.45
C VAL A 214 -9.66 13.03 -18.04
N ARG A 215 -10.18 11.94 -17.44
CA ARG A 215 -10.69 11.95 -16.06
C ARG A 215 -9.62 12.30 -15.03
N LEU A 216 -8.34 12.03 -15.31
CA LEU A 216 -7.23 12.44 -14.46
C LEU A 216 -7.29 13.95 -14.13
N ARG A 217 -7.50 14.80 -15.14
CA ARG A 217 -7.61 16.25 -14.95
C ARG A 217 -8.89 16.64 -14.23
N ALA A 218 -9.99 15.93 -14.48
CA ALA A 218 -11.25 16.19 -13.78
C ALA A 218 -11.15 15.86 -12.28
N ARG A 219 -10.44 14.78 -11.92
CA ARG A 219 -10.29 14.36 -10.52
C ARG A 219 -9.26 15.17 -9.75
N HIS A 220 -8.10 15.41 -10.34
CA HIS A 220 -6.95 16.02 -9.66
C HIS A 220 -6.67 17.44 -10.15
N GLY A 221 -7.69 18.11 -10.69
CA GLY A 221 -7.60 19.45 -11.27
C GLY A 221 -7.03 20.47 -10.30
N ASP A 222 -7.51 20.48 -9.04
CA ASP A 222 -7.04 21.42 -8.01
C ASP A 222 -5.53 21.24 -7.73
N ALA A 223 -5.08 19.99 -7.58
CA ALA A 223 -3.67 19.69 -7.34
C ALA A 223 -2.80 20.05 -8.56
N LEU A 224 -3.26 19.77 -9.78
CA LEU A 224 -2.56 20.12 -11.00
C LEU A 224 -2.49 21.64 -11.20
N GLU A 225 -3.58 22.35 -10.91
CA GLU A 225 -3.63 23.81 -11.03
C GLU A 225 -2.70 24.50 -10.03
N ASP A 226 -2.64 24.03 -8.79
CA ASP A 226 -1.64 24.47 -7.79
C ASP A 226 -0.22 24.33 -8.35
N LEU A 227 0.11 23.17 -8.92
CA LEU A 227 1.42 22.91 -9.51
C LEU A 227 1.70 23.82 -10.71
N HIS A 228 0.74 24.03 -11.61
CA HIS A 228 0.88 24.91 -12.77
C HIS A 228 1.04 26.39 -12.36
N ARG A 229 0.43 26.81 -11.25
CA ARG A 229 0.61 28.15 -10.67
C ARG A 229 1.92 28.31 -9.91
N GLY A 230 2.72 27.25 -9.78
CA GLY A 230 3.99 27.26 -9.05
C GLY A 230 3.82 27.27 -7.53
N VAL A 231 2.67 26.82 -7.02
CA VAL A 231 2.49 26.59 -5.58
C VAL A 231 3.44 25.47 -5.16
N PRO A 232 4.28 25.67 -4.13
CA PRO A 232 5.13 24.60 -3.61
C PRO A 232 4.28 23.39 -3.21
N PRO A 233 4.64 22.13 -3.59
CA PRO A 233 3.83 20.95 -3.31
C PRO A 233 3.39 20.81 -1.85
N ALA A 234 4.31 21.13 -0.92
CA ALA A 234 4.06 21.09 0.51
C ALA A 234 3.00 22.10 1.01
N ARG A 235 2.57 23.06 0.18
CA ARG A 235 1.51 24.04 0.46
C ARG A 235 0.18 23.74 -0.25
N SER A 236 0.15 22.81 -1.21
CA SER A 236 -1.10 22.40 -1.86
C SER A 236 -1.93 21.56 -0.89
N GLU A 237 -3.18 21.96 -0.65
CA GLU A 237 -4.07 21.25 0.28
C GLU A 237 -4.39 19.85 -0.22
N ALA A 238 -4.67 19.71 -1.52
CA ALA A 238 -4.97 18.43 -2.16
C ALA A 238 -3.79 17.45 -2.06
N LEU A 239 -2.56 17.91 -2.35
CA LEU A 239 -1.38 17.05 -2.25
C LEU A 239 -1.09 16.65 -0.80
N ARG A 240 -1.26 17.57 0.15
CA ARG A 240 -1.07 17.27 1.58
C ARG A 240 -2.10 16.25 2.08
N ALA A 241 -3.36 16.39 1.69
CA ALA A 241 -4.41 15.45 2.07
C ALA A 241 -4.08 14.03 1.59
N ALA A 242 -3.66 13.90 0.32
CA ALA A 242 -3.23 12.63 -0.24
C ALA A 242 -1.96 12.08 0.42
N ALA A 243 -0.96 12.92 0.69
CA ALA A 243 0.28 12.52 1.35
C ALA A 243 0.03 11.97 2.77
N ARG A 244 -0.97 12.48 3.51
CA ARG A 244 -1.37 11.95 4.83
C ARG A 244 -2.03 10.57 4.76
N ARG A 245 -2.32 10.04 3.57
CA ARG A 245 -2.92 8.70 3.36
C ARG A 245 -1.92 7.67 2.84
N ARG A 246 -0.69 8.08 2.51
CA ARG A 246 0.31 7.23 1.84
C ARG A 246 1.54 7.00 2.71
N GLY A 247 2.11 5.79 2.63
CA GLY A 247 3.45 5.47 3.14
C GLY A 247 3.72 5.96 4.57
N ALA A 248 4.88 6.61 4.75
CA ALA A 248 5.29 7.18 6.04
C ALA A 248 4.37 8.34 6.48
N GLY A 249 3.75 9.05 5.53
CA GLY A 249 2.77 10.10 5.81
C GLY A 249 1.53 9.58 6.56
N ARG A 250 1.04 8.38 6.22
CA ARG A 250 -0.10 7.72 6.90
C ARG A 250 0.20 7.44 8.37
N GLU A 251 1.39 6.92 8.66
CA GLU A 251 1.80 6.54 10.02
C GLU A 251 1.88 7.78 10.92
N ILE A 252 2.62 8.81 10.49
CA ILE A 252 2.77 10.03 11.28
C ILE A 252 1.45 10.79 11.41
N ALA A 253 0.64 10.85 10.36
CA ALA A 253 -0.68 11.51 10.42
C ALA A 253 -1.60 10.84 11.44
N ARG A 254 -1.65 9.50 11.46
CA ARG A 254 -2.43 8.74 12.46
C ARG A 254 -1.95 9.02 13.89
N PHE A 255 -0.64 9.12 14.10
CA PHE A 255 -0.09 9.46 15.41
C PHE A 255 -0.48 10.88 15.84
N VAL A 256 -0.34 11.87 14.95
CA VAL A 256 -0.72 13.26 15.22
C VAL A 256 -2.23 13.37 15.51
N ASP A 257 -3.08 12.71 14.73
CA ASP A 257 -4.53 12.73 14.94
C ASP A 257 -4.94 12.07 16.25
N ARG A 258 -4.25 10.98 16.63
CA ARG A 258 -4.42 10.36 17.95
C ARG A 258 -4.04 11.32 19.08
N LEU A 259 -2.90 12.00 18.99
CA LEU A 259 -2.49 13.00 19.99
C LEU A 259 -3.52 14.12 20.12
N ARG A 260 -4.10 14.59 19.01
CA ARG A 260 -5.17 15.61 19.02
C ARG A 260 -6.42 15.08 19.74
N LEU A 261 -6.82 13.84 19.46
CA LEU A 261 -7.98 13.21 20.09
C LEU A 261 -7.78 13.02 21.60
N GLU A 262 -6.63 12.50 22.01
CA GLU A 262 -6.30 12.29 23.42
C GLU A 262 -6.22 13.60 24.18
N ARG A 263 -5.59 14.62 23.60
CA ARG A 263 -5.55 15.97 24.16
C ARG A 263 -6.95 16.54 24.36
N ALA A 264 -7.86 16.36 23.40
CA ALA A 264 -9.24 16.82 23.51
C ALA A 264 -9.97 16.11 24.67
N ARG A 265 -9.80 14.79 24.81
CA ARG A 265 -10.34 14.01 25.94
C ARG A 265 -9.83 14.51 27.29
N VAL A 266 -8.53 14.82 27.39
CA VAL A 266 -7.94 15.39 28.62
C VAL A 266 -8.54 16.78 28.92
N ALA A 267 -8.78 17.60 27.90
CA ALA A 267 -9.42 18.90 28.08
C ALA A 267 -10.86 18.77 28.62
N GLU A 268 -11.59 17.74 28.20
CA GLU A 268 -12.95 17.46 28.66
C GLU A 268 -13.00 16.82 30.06
N ALA A 269 -12.00 15.99 30.42
CA ALA A 269 -11.93 15.24 31.68
C ALA A 269 -11.50 16.07 32.91
N GLY A 270 -11.52 17.40 32.85
CA GLY A 270 -10.94 18.28 33.88
C GLY A 270 -11.51 18.12 35.29
N ARG A 271 -12.79 17.77 35.40
CA ARG A 271 -13.45 17.52 36.70
C ARG A 271 -13.03 16.19 37.35
N GLU A 272 -12.61 15.21 36.56
CA GLU A 272 -12.25 13.86 37.03
C GLU A 272 -10.76 13.75 37.38
N LEU A 273 -9.90 14.41 36.59
CA LEU A 273 -8.44 14.35 36.75
C LEU A 273 -7.91 15.34 37.81
N GLY A 274 -8.67 16.40 38.10
CA GLY A 274 -8.22 17.53 38.91
C GLY A 274 -7.36 18.53 38.13
N GLU A 275 -7.48 19.82 38.48
CA GLU A 275 -6.83 20.93 37.73
C GLU A 275 -5.30 20.78 37.57
N PRO A 276 -4.51 20.40 38.60
CA PRO A 276 -3.06 20.32 38.45
C PRO A 276 -2.61 19.23 37.47
N LEU A 277 -3.24 18.05 37.53
CA LEU A 277 -2.92 16.94 36.64
C LEU A 277 -3.39 17.24 35.22
N GLN A 278 -4.59 17.80 35.06
CA GLN A 278 -5.10 18.21 33.75
C GLN A 278 -4.15 19.22 33.10
N HIS A 279 -3.73 20.26 33.82
CA HIS A 279 -2.82 21.28 33.30
C HIS A 279 -1.47 20.66 32.87
N ALA A 280 -0.89 19.78 33.70
CA ALA A 280 0.35 19.10 33.37
C ALA A 280 0.23 18.20 32.13
N LEU A 281 -0.87 17.45 32.01
CA LEU A 281 -1.13 16.60 30.84
C LEU A 281 -1.35 17.42 29.58
N LEU A 282 -2.14 18.50 29.63
CA LEU A 282 -2.32 19.39 28.48
C LEU A 282 -0.99 20.00 28.03
N ALA A 283 -0.15 20.45 28.96
CA ALA A 283 1.18 20.97 28.63
C ALA A 283 2.09 19.89 28.00
N LEU A 284 1.97 18.63 28.43
CA LEU A 284 2.70 17.50 27.83
C LEU A 284 2.20 17.22 26.40
N TYR A 285 0.88 17.13 26.21
CA TYR A 285 0.27 16.93 24.90
C TYR A 285 0.56 18.09 23.93
N ASP A 286 0.55 19.34 24.40
CA ASP A 286 0.90 20.51 23.58
C ASP A 286 2.33 20.42 23.05
N ARG A 287 3.29 20.03 23.91
CA ARG A 287 4.69 19.82 23.50
C ARG A 287 4.82 18.65 22.53
N GLY A 288 4.17 17.52 22.83
CA GLY A 288 4.18 16.34 21.97
C GLY A 288 3.56 16.62 20.60
N LEU A 289 2.45 17.36 20.55
CA LEU A 289 1.77 17.73 19.31
C LEU A 289 2.61 18.71 18.49
N ALA A 290 3.30 19.67 19.11
CA ALA A 290 4.21 20.58 18.41
C ALA A 290 5.38 19.82 17.76
N GLU A 291 5.96 18.86 18.47
CA GLU A 291 7.01 17.98 17.96
C GLU A 291 6.50 17.10 16.80
N ALA A 292 5.38 16.40 17.01
CA ALA A 292 4.80 15.49 16.04
C ALA A 292 4.36 16.22 14.76
N THR A 293 3.76 17.42 14.89
CA THR A 293 3.37 18.25 13.75
C THR A 293 4.59 18.70 12.94
N ARG A 294 5.68 19.10 13.60
CA ARG A 294 6.93 19.47 12.90
C ARG A 294 7.50 18.30 12.09
N ARG A 295 7.42 17.08 12.63
CA ARG A 295 7.86 15.86 11.93
C ARG A 295 6.92 15.48 10.79
N GLU A 296 5.61 15.57 11.01
CA GLU A 296 4.60 15.40 9.95
C GLU A 296 4.91 16.34 8.79
N GLU A 297 5.19 17.63 9.04
CA GLU A 297 5.57 18.57 7.98
C GLU A 297 6.85 18.19 7.23
N ALA A 298 7.82 17.55 7.91
CA ALA A 298 9.04 17.07 7.25
C ALA A 298 8.74 15.87 6.33
N VAL A 299 8.00 14.88 6.82
CA VAL A 299 7.61 13.69 6.05
C VAL A 299 6.71 14.07 4.88
N LEU A 300 5.68 14.90 5.12
CA LEU A 300 4.76 15.32 4.06
C LEU A 300 5.45 16.13 2.96
N ARG A 301 6.58 16.80 3.24
CA ARG A 301 7.33 17.51 2.19
C ARG A 301 7.85 16.54 1.13
N GLU A 302 8.47 15.44 1.55
CA GLU A 302 9.00 14.42 0.64
C GLU A 302 7.89 13.71 -0.12
N GLU A 303 6.80 13.34 0.57
CA GLU A 303 5.65 12.67 -0.03
C GLU A 303 4.89 13.58 -1.03
N THR A 304 4.68 14.86 -0.71
CA THR A 304 4.02 15.80 -1.62
C THR A 304 4.84 16.07 -2.87
N GLU A 305 6.18 16.09 -2.77
CA GLU A 305 7.06 16.18 -3.93
C GLU A 305 7.00 14.93 -4.81
N ALA A 306 6.92 13.73 -4.21
CA ALA A 306 6.73 12.49 -4.97
C ALA A 306 5.40 12.48 -5.72
N LEU A 307 4.30 12.81 -5.04
CA LEU A 307 2.97 12.92 -5.64
C LEU A 307 2.91 13.97 -6.76
N ALA A 308 3.55 15.12 -6.57
CA ALA A 308 3.63 16.15 -7.61
C ALA A 308 4.33 15.63 -8.87
N ARG A 309 5.45 14.92 -8.71
CA ARG A 309 6.16 14.30 -9.84
C ARG A 309 5.30 13.26 -10.54
N GLU A 310 4.61 12.40 -9.79
CA GLU A 310 3.70 11.39 -10.35
C GLU A 310 2.56 12.02 -11.14
N LEU A 311 1.92 13.06 -10.60
CA LEU A 311 0.82 13.77 -11.27
C LEU A 311 1.27 14.46 -12.56
N VAL A 312 2.39 15.17 -12.54
CA VAL A 312 2.91 15.85 -13.75
C VAL A 312 3.30 14.81 -14.81
N ARG A 313 3.99 13.74 -14.44
CA ARG A 313 4.33 12.65 -15.37
C ARG A 313 3.08 12.02 -15.97
N ALA A 314 2.06 11.77 -15.14
CA ALA A 314 0.82 11.20 -15.62
C ALA A 314 0.04 12.17 -16.53
N GLU A 315 0.06 13.47 -16.24
CA GLU A 315 -0.52 14.48 -17.13
C GLU A 315 0.15 14.50 -18.51
N ASP A 316 1.48 14.43 -18.54
CA ASP A 316 2.23 14.31 -19.80
C ASP A 316 1.90 12.98 -20.51
N GLY A 317 1.80 11.88 -19.76
CA GLY A 317 1.35 10.59 -20.24
C GLY A 317 -0.02 10.65 -20.93
N VAL A 318 -0.98 11.39 -20.36
CA VAL A 318 -2.31 11.59 -20.97
C VAL A 318 -2.19 12.21 -22.34
N ARG A 319 -1.28 13.17 -22.56
CA ARG A 319 -1.11 13.80 -23.88
C ARG A 319 -0.64 12.78 -24.93
N LEU A 320 0.29 11.90 -24.54
CA LEU A 320 0.78 10.83 -25.40
C LEU A 320 -0.33 9.82 -25.71
N VAL A 321 -1.05 9.34 -24.68
CA VAL A 321 -2.19 8.42 -24.85
C VAL A 321 -3.23 8.99 -25.81
N LEU A 322 -3.61 10.26 -25.65
CA LEU A 322 -4.58 10.90 -26.52
C LEU A 322 -4.13 10.97 -27.98
N HIS A 323 -2.83 11.23 -28.21
CA HIS A 323 -2.24 11.18 -29.54
C HIS A 323 -2.32 9.77 -30.12
N ASP A 324 -1.92 8.76 -29.36
CA ASP A 324 -1.85 7.37 -29.83
C ASP A 324 -3.25 6.79 -30.10
N LEU A 325 -4.24 7.12 -29.28
CA LEU A 325 -5.64 6.80 -29.53
C LEU A 325 -6.14 7.43 -30.84
N GLY A 326 -5.78 8.69 -31.10
CA GLY A 326 -6.12 9.38 -32.33
C GLY A 326 -5.50 8.71 -33.57
N VAL A 327 -4.23 8.33 -33.49
CA VAL A 327 -3.54 7.59 -34.56
C VAL A 327 -4.14 6.19 -34.76
N GLY A 328 -4.46 5.48 -33.68
CA GLY A 328 -5.06 4.14 -33.72
C GLY A 328 -6.42 4.13 -34.43
N LEU A 329 -7.24 5.16 -34.20
CA LEU A 329 -8.51 5.33 -34.91
C LEU A 329 -8.32 5.48 -36.43
N LEU A 330 -7.27 6.20 -36.85
CA LEU A 330 -6.93 6.40 -38.26
C LEU A 330 -6.32 5.15 -38.92
N ARG A 331 -5.68 4.28 -38.14
CA ARG A 331 -5.08 3.01 -38.60
C ARG A 331 -6.06 1.84 -38.62
N GLY A 332 -7.36 2.11 -38.62
CA GLY A 332 -8.37 1.07 -38.81
C GLY A 332 -8.65 0.21 -37.58
N ARG A 333 -8.47 0.74 -36.35
CA ARG A 333 -8.81 0.04 -35.10
C ARG A 333 -8.14 -1.32 -34.94
N GLN A 334 -6.89 -1.42 -35.39
CA GLN A 334 -6.07 -2.59 -35.13
C GLN A 334 -5.63 -2.63 -33.67
N ARG A 335 -5.50 -3.84 -33.13
CA ARG A 335 -4.99 -4.08 -31.78
C ARG A 335 -3.54 -3.60 -31.67
N VAL A 336 -3.23 -2.98 -30.53
CA VAL A 336 -1.85 -2.62 -30.18
C VAL A 336 -1.06 -3.91 -29.87
N PRO A 337 0.20 -4.06 -30.34
CA PRO A 337 1.01 -5.22 -30.02
C PRO A 337 1.12 -5.48 -28.52
N GLY A 338 1.02 -6.75 -28.13
CA GLY A 338 1.02 -7.21 -26.74
C GLY A 338 0.67 -8.69 -26.68
N PRO A 339 0.44 -9.25 -25.47
CA PRO A 339 -0.08 -10.61 -25.35
C PRO A 339 -1.44 -10.75 -26.05
N ASP A 340 -1.87 -11.99 -26.29
CA ASP A 340 -3.24 -12.22 -26.74
C ASP A 340 -4.21 -11.87 -25.61
N GLU A 341 -5.39 -11.36 -25.96
CA GLU A 341 -6.38 -11.05 -24.93
C GLU A 341 -7.09 -12.33 -24.50
N VAL A 342 -7.26 -12.49 -23.19
CA VAL A 342 -8.07 -13.55 -22.62
C VAL A 342 -9.51 -13.41 -23.13
N GLU A 343 -10.12 -14.54 -23.51
CA GLU A 343 -11.50 -14.57 -23.96
C GLU A 343 -12.44 -14.03 -22.88
N ALA A 344 -13.50 -13.35 -23.31
CA ALA A 344 -14.49 -12.83 -22.37
C ALA A 344 -15.12 -14.00 -21.60
N LEU A 345 -15.30 -13.81 -20.29
CA LEU A 345 -15.93 -14.81 -19.44
C LEU A 345 -17.35 -15.10 -19.96
N VAL A 346 -17.59 -16.36 -20.33
CA VAL A 346 -18.92 -16.84 -20.70
C VAL A 346 -19.53 -17.47 -19.44
N VAL A 347 -20.62 -16.88 -18.95
CA VAL A 347 -21.38 -17.47 -17.84
C VAL A 347 -22.17 -18.66 -18.40
N GLU A 348 -21.62 -19.86 -18.26
CA GLU A 348 -22.34 -21.09 -18.61
C GLU A 348 -23.35 -21.42 -17.50
N ALA A 349 -24.63 -21.46 -17.86
CA ALA A 349 -25.67 -21.92 -16.96
C ALA A 349 -25.53 -23.44 -16.76
N GLY A 350 -25.09 -23.85 -15.57
CA GLY A 350 -24.94 -25.24 -15.16
C GLY A 350 -26.00 -25.66 -14.14
N ASP A 351 -25.90 -26.89 -13.62
CA ASP A 351 -26.84 -27.41 -12.62
C ASP A 351 -26.79 -26.65 -11.27
N GLU A 352 -25.66 -25.98 -10.96
CA GLU A 352 -25.44 -25.25 -9.70
C GLU A 352 -25.46 -23.72 -9.83
N ALA A 353 -25.45 -23.17 -11.06
CA ALA A 353 -25.43 -21.73 -11.30
C ALA A 353 -26.31 -21.36 -12.49
N VAL A 354 -27.23 -20.41 -12.31
CA VAL A 354 -28.11 -19.91 -13.36
C VAL A 354 -27.68 -18.50 -13.76
N GLY A 355 -27.25 -18.33 -15.00
CA GLY A 355 -26.94 -17.01 -15.57
C GLY A 355 -28.17 -16.37 -16.20
N TYR A 356 -28.46 -15.13 -15.83
CA TYR A 356 -29.50 -14.31 -16.46
C TYR A 356 -28.87 -13.11 -17.16
N ALA A 357 -29.31 -12.81 -18.37
CA ALA A 357 -28.93 -11.57 -19.03
C ALA A 357 -29.59 -10.39 -18.32
N PHE A 358 -28.80 -9.39 -17.93
CA PHE A 358 -29.33 -8.19 -17.30
C PHE A 358 -30.22 -7.41 -18.27
N ALA A 359 -31.52 -7.35 -17.98
CA ALA A 359 -32.53 -6.71 -18.83
C ALA A 359 -32.82 -5.24 -18.46
N GLY A 360 -32.08 -4.66 -17.51
CA GLY A 360 -32.28 -3.28 -17.03
C GLY A 360 -33.09 -3.17 -15.74
N GLU A 361 -33.66 -4.27 -15.25
CA GLU A 361 -34.32 -4.38 -13.95
C GLU A 361 -33.68 -5.52 -13.17
N PHE A 362 -33.51 -5.35 -11.86
CA PHE A 362 -33.03 -6.40 -10.96
C PHE A 362 -33.76 -6.30 -9.62
N TRP A 363 -33.85 -7.44 -8.95
CA TRP A 363 -34.30 -7.53 -7.57
C TRP A 363 -33.05 -7.52 -6.67
N THR A 364 -33.05 -6.66 -5.64
CA THR A 364 -31.89 -6.49 -4.75
C THR A 364 -31.50 -7.76 -3.97
N ASP A 365 -32.42 -8.71 -3.87
CA ASP A 365 -32.28 -10.02 -3.23
C ASP A 365 -31.81 -11.14 -4.19
N GLU A 366 -31.60 -10.83 -5.48
CA GLU A 366 -31.09 -11.78 -6.49
C GLU A 366 -29.65 -11.47 -6.96
N LEU A 367 -28.97 -10.51 -6.33
CA LEU A 367 -27.60 -10.10 -6.68
C LEU A 367 -26.57 -10.71 -5.73
N ASP A 368 -26.31 -12.01 -5.86
CA ASP A 368 -25.13 -12.60 -5.22
C ASP A 368 -23.86 -12.28 -6.05
N ASP A 369 -23.90 -12.48 -7.38
CA ASP A 369 -22.76 -12.25 -8.28
C ASP A 369 -23.16 -11.54 -9.59
N LEU A 370 -22.39 -10.52 -10.00
CA LEU A 370 -22.55 -9.80 -11.25
C LEU A 370 -21.32 -9.97 -12.15
N VAL A 371 -21.54 -10.45 -13.37
CA VAL A 371 -20.51 -10.49 -14.41
C VAL A 371 -20.79 -9.40 -15.44
N VAL A 372 -19.91 -8.41 -15.51
CA VAL A 372 -19.94 -7.36 -16.53
C VAL A 372 -18.79 -7.61 -17.48
N THR A 373 -19.09 -7.78 -18.77
CA THR A 373 -18.08 -7.96 -19.81
C THR A 373 -18.06 -6.75 -20.75
N ILE A 374 -16.88 -6.43 -21.25
CA ILE A 374 -16.69 -5.41 -22.28
C ILE A 374 -16.34 -6.08 -23.60
N GLU A 375 -16.99 -5.63 -24.67
CA GLU A 375 -16.81 -6.14 -26.02
C GLU A 375 -15.39 -5.84 -26.54
N ASP A 376 -14.80 -6.81 -27.24
CA ASP A 376 -13.61 -6.61 -28.05
C ASP A 376 -13.99 -6.03 -29.41
N ARG A 377 -13.53 -4.80 -29.71
CA ARG A 377 -13.90 -4.10 -30.95
C ARG A 377 -12.78 -4.02 -31.98
N CYS A 378 -11.73 -4.81 -31.77
CA CYS A 378 -10.59 -4.79 -32.69
C CYS A 378 -10.98 -5.40 -34.03
N LEU A 379 -10.45 -4.80 -35.10
CA LEU A 379 -10.55 -5.35 -36.46
C LEU A 379 -9.29 -6.17 -36.74
N GLU A 380 -9.48 -7.35 -37.33
CA GLU A 380 -8.39 -8.23 -37.79
C GLU A 380 -7.60 -7.64 -38.96
#